data_AF-A0A6B3TQW2-F1
#
_entry.id   AF-A0A6B3TQW2-F1
#
_cell.length_a   1.000
_cell.length_b   1.000
_cell.length_c   1.000
_cell.angle_alpha   90.00
_cell.angle_beta   90.00
_cell.angle_gamma   90.00
#
_symmetry.space_group_name_H-M   'P 1'
#
loop_
_entity.id
_entity.type
_entity.pdbx_description
1 polymer ?
#
loop_
_entity_poly.entity_id
_entity_poly.type
_entity_poly.pdbx_seq_one_letter_code
_entity_poly.pdbx_strand_id
1 'polypeptide(L)'
;MKSILKSFINGILTIVPIILVIYVIYKTFIFLDGLLGNTLKPYLKEDYIPGIGLLSTIILITLLGWLSTKYITGKIIKIIDRLLEKIPVVKTIYSVIKDTIQSFLGDKKSFSKVALVTIPGTEMRSIGFITSEQLEDLYSPLKDHIAVYIPQTFQVAGFTFLIPKDQVEIINVKPEDAMKFILSGGMTSIRKQKVTE
;
A
#
# COMPACT_ATOMS: atom_id res chain seq x y z
N MET A 1 24.68 -17.86 34.93
CA MET A 1 24.82 -16.82 33.87
C MET A 1 23.98 -17.09 32.62
N LYS A 2 24.01 -18.30 32.02
CA LYS A 2 23.21 -18.62 30.81
C LYS A 2 21.68 -18.47 30.98
N SER A 3 21.14 -18.74 32.17
CA SER A 3 19.70 -18.61 32.44
C SER A 3 19.22 -17.14 32.51
N ILE A 4 20.01 -16.25 33.13
CA ILE A 4 19.68 -14.81 33.23
C ILE A 4 19.70 -14.17 31.84
N LEU A 5 20.72 -14.48 31.03
CA LEU A 5 20.80 -13.99 29.65
C LEU A 5 19.63 -14.51 28.79
N LYS A 6 19.24 -15.78 28.94
CA LYS A 6 18.07 -16.35 28.25
C LYS A 6 16.77 -15.63 28.63
N SER A 7 16.55 -15.39 29.93
CA SER A 7 15.37 -14.66 30.41
C SER A 7 15.35 -13.21 29.92
N PHE A 8 16.52 -12.55 29.88
CA PHE A 8 16.65 -11.20 29.34
C PHE A 8 16.34 -11.14 27.83
N ILE A 9 16.92 -12.05 27.04
CA ILE A 9 16.65 -12.16 25.59
C ILE A 9 15.16 -12.45 25.33
N ASN A 10 14.56 -13.36 26.09
CA ASN A 10 13.13 -13.67 25.96
C ASN A 10 12.25 -12.45 26.31
N GLY A 11 12.61 -11.71 27.35
CA GLY A 11 11.95 -10.45 27.71
C GLY A 11 12.04 -9.41 26.59
N ILE A 12 13.23 -9.21 26.01
CA ILE A 12 13.42 -8.34 24.84
C ILE A 12 12.55 -8.80 23.67
N LEU A 13 12.63 -10.08 23.28
CA LEU A 13 11.88 -10.60 22.12
C LEU A 13 10.36 -10.47 22.29
N THR A 14 9.87 -10.50 23.53
CA THR A 14 8.45 -10.35 23.83
C THR A 14 8.01 -8.89 23.80
N ILE A 15 8.82 -7.97 24.33
CA ILE A 15 8.47 -6.56 24.49
C ILE A 15 8.77 -5.74 23.22
N VAL A 16 9.80 -6.10 22.46
CA VAL A 16 10.25 -5.36 21.26
C VAL A 16 9.11 -5.14 20.25
N PRO A 17 8.29 -6.13 19.87
CA PRO A 17 7.19 -5.90 18.93
C PRO A 17 6.20 -4.85 19.42
N ILE A 18 5.88 -4.85 20.72
CA ILE A 18 4.95 -3.90 21.33
C ILE A 18 5.54 -2.48 21.31
N ILE A 19 6.80 -2.34 21.72
CA ILE A 19 7.51 -1.05 21.67
C ILE A 19 7.58 -0.53 20.23
N LEU A 20 7.85 -1.41 19.26
CA LEU A 20 7.97 -1.02 17.86
C LEU A 20 6.63 -0.50 17.31
N VAL A 21 5.51 -1.15 17.65
CA VAL A 21 4.17 -0.66 17.29
C VAL A 21 3.90 0.71 17.92
N ILE A 22 4.16 0.88 19.22
CA ILE A 22 3.97 2.17 19.92
C ILE A 22 4.84 3.26 19.28
N TYR A 23 6.10 2.94 18.98
CA TYR A 23 7.04 3.86 18.34
C TYR A 23 6.55 4.31 16.96
N VAL A 24 6.09 3.38 16.12
CA VAL A 24 5.56 3.70 14.78
C VAL A 24 4.31 4.58 14.89
N ILE A 25 3.38 4.27 15.80
CA ILE A 25 2.18 5.09 16.03
C ILE A 25 2.57 6.50 16.48
N TYR A 26 3.46 6.62 17.46
CA TYR A 26 3.93 7.91 17.98
C TYR A 26 4.63 8.75 16.92
N LYS A 27 5.54 8.14 16.12
CA LYS A 27 6.21 8.82 15.01
C LYS A 27 5.24 9.28 13.93
N THR A 28 4.27 8.45 13.58
CA THR A 28 3.22 8.79 12.61
C THR A 28 2.37 9.96 13.12
N PHE A 29 1.98 9.92 14.41
CA PHE A 29 1.23 11.00 15.03
C PHE A 29 1.98 12.33 14.97
N ILE A 30 3.25 12.38 15.39
CA ILE A 30 4.05 13.62 15.36
C ILE A 30 4.26 14.10 13.93
N PHE A 31 4.52 13.18 12.99
CA PHE A 31 4.69 13.54 11.59
C PHE A 31 3.44 14.24 11.05
N LEU A 32 2.26 13.65 11.27
CA LEU A 32 0.98 14.21 10.82
C LEU A 32 0.62 15.50 11.56
N ASP A 33 0.83 15.57 12.88
CA ASP A 33 0.60 16.79 13.66
C ASP A 33 1.51 17.92 13.17
N GLY A 34 2.77 17.62 12.86
CA GLY A 34 3.75 18.59 12.38
C GLY A 34 3.44 19.19 11.00
N LEU A 35 2.66 18.53 10.14
CA LEU A 35 2.36 19.02 8.78
C LEU A 35 1.73 20.42 8.79
N LEU A 36 0.71 20.62 9.63
CA LEU A 36 0.10 21.95 9.85
C LEU A 36 0.41 22.52 11.22
N GLY A 37 0.71 21.67 12.22
CA GLY A 37 1.04 22.09 13.57
C GLY A 37 2.25 23.02 13.62
N ASN A 38 3.30 22.74 12.85
CA ASN A 38 4.48 23.62 12.77
C ASN A 38 4.15 25.00 12.21
N THR A 39 3.17 25.08 11.31
CA THR A 39 2.70 26.34 10.72
C THR A 39 1.74 27.08 11.65
N LEU A 40 0.93 26.36 12.43
CA LEU A 40 -0.08 26.92 13.34
C LEU A 40 0.50 27.33 14.70
N LYS A 41 1.55 26.64 15.18
CA LYS A 41 2.20 26.87 16.47
C LYS A 41 2.67 28.32 16.70
N PRO A 42 3.24 29.04 15.71
CA PRO A 42 3.58 30.46 15.86
C PRO A 42 2.35 31.37 16.06
N TYR A 43 1.19 31.00 15.51
CA TYR A 43 -0.04 31.80 15.61
C TYR A 43 -0.84 31.49 16.89
N LEU A 44 -0.82 30.24 17.35
CA LEU A 44 -1.56 29.79 18.53
C LEU A 44 -0.77 29.94 19.85
N LYS A 45 0.55 30.12 19.79
CA LYS A 45 1.45 30.36 20.94
C LYS A 45 1.11 29.46 22.15
N GLU A 46 0.51 30.01 23.21
CA GLU A 46 0.22 29.28 24.46
C GLU A 46 -1.01 28.35 24.38
N ASP A 47 -1.90 28.54 23.40
CA ASP A 47 -3.08 27.71 23.18
C ASP A 47 -2.78 26.48 22.29
N TYR A 48 -1.51 26.25 21.92
CA TYR A 48 -1.14 25.10 21.09
C TYR A 48 -1.20 23.80 21.90
N ILE A 49 -2.29 23.06 21.74
CA ILE A 49 -2.46 21.71 22.29
C ILE A 49 -1.87 20.70 21.28
N PRO A 50 -0.99 19.78 21.70
CA PRO A 50 -0.53 18.68 20.86
C PRO A 50 -1.71 17.90 20.27
N GLY A 51 -1.77 17.77 18.94
CA GLY A 51 -2.90 17.17 18.22
C GLY A 51 -3.77 18.16 17.43
N ILE A 52 -3.65 19.48 17.69
CA ILE A 52 -4.33 20.51 16.87
C ILE A 52 -3.84 20.47 15.42
N GLY A 53 -2.54 20.23 15.20
CA GLY A 53 -1.98 20.10 13.87
C GLY A 53 -2.56 18.91 13.11
N LEU A 54 -2.73 17.77 13.80
CA LEU A 54 -3.35 16.58 13.23
C LEU A 54 -4.81 16.85 12.88
N LEU A 55 -5.58 17.42 13.81
CA LEU A 55 -6.99 17.74 13.59
C LEU A 55 -7.17 18.72 12.42
N SER A 56 -6.35 19.78 12.38
CA SER A 56 -6.34 20.75 11.30
C SER A 56 -5.97 20.10 9.96
N THR A 57 -5.03 19.15 9.96
CA THR A 57 -4.62 18.42 8.76
C THR A 57 -5.76 17.55 8.23
N ILE A 58 -6.45 16.83 9.12
CA ILE A 58 -7.64 16.04 8.77
C ILE A 58 -8.74 16.94 8.19
N ILE A 59 -9.02 18.08 8.83
CA ILE A 59 -10.02 19.03 8.36
C ILE A 59 -9.65 19.57 6.98
N LEU A 60 -8.40 20.00 6.79
CA LEU A 60 -7.93 20.52 5.50
C LEU A 60 -8.02 19.47 4.39
N ILE A 61 -7.56 18.24 4.63
CA ILE A 61 -7.64 17.15 3.65
C ILE A 61 -9.11 16.82 3.33
N THR A 62 -9.98 16.78 4.34
CA THR A 62 -11.41 16.54 4.16
C THR A 62 -12.07 17.64 3.35
N LEU A 63 -11.74 18.90 3.62
CA LEU A 63 -12.20 20.05 2.85
C LEU A 63 -11.71 19.94 1.40
N LEU A 64 -10.42 19.70 1.17
CA LEU A 64 -9.88 19.51 -0.18
C LEU A 64 -10.56 18.36 -0.93
N GLY A 65 -10.82 17.23 -0.26
CA GLY A 65 -11.56 16.10 -0.81
C GLY A 65 -13.01 16.45 -1.17
N TRP A 66 -13.72 17.14 -0.27
CA TRP A 66 -15.10 17.60 -0.50
C TRP A 66 -15.18 18.64 -1.63
N LEU A 67 -14.22 19.57 -1.68
CA LEU A 67 -14.07 20.49 -2.81
C LEU A 67 -13.82 19.69 -4.09
N SER A 68 -13.03 18.62 -4.06
CA SER A 68 -12.76 17.76 -5.23
C SER A 68 -14.01 17.14 -5.82
N THR A 69 -15.03 16.86 -5.02
CA THR A 69 -16.33 16.34 -5.49
C THR A 69 -17.18 17.41 -6.19
N LYS A 70 -16.88 18.70 -6.00
CA LYS A 70 -17.58 19.82 -6.66
C LYS A 70 -16.83 20.27 -7.93
N TYR A 71 -17.60 20.60 -8.97
CA TYR A 71 -17.14 20.95 -10.33
C TYR A 71 -16.00 22.00 -10.43
N ILE A 72 -15.76 22.80 -9.38
CA ILE A 72 -14.74 23.86 -9.33
C ILE A 72 -13.31 23.28 -9.29
N THR A 73 -13.12 22.11 -8.69
CA THR A 73 -11.77 21.54 -8.45
C THR A 73 -11.19 20.89 -9.69
N GLY A 74 -12.03 20.39 -10.60
CA GLY A 74 -11.59 19.85 -11.89
C GLY A 74 -10.81 20.87 -12.73
N LYS A 75 -11.08 22.17 -12.59
CA LYS A 75 -10.30 23.23 -13.27
C LYS A 75 -8.94 23.45 -12.61
N ILE A 76 -8.86 23.50 -11.28
CA ILE A 76 -7.60 23.71 -10.55
C ILE A 76 -6.65 22.53 -10.76
N ILE A 77 -7.15 21.30 -10.63
CA ILE A 77 -6.36 20.09 -10.89
C ILE A 77 -5.84 20.08 -12.33
N LYS A 78 -6.68 20.41 -13.32
CA LYS A 78 -6.24 20.51 -14.73
C LYS A 78 -5.18 21.59 -14.97
N ILE A 79 -5.19 22.69 -14.22
CA ILE A 79 -4.17 23.74 -14.31
C ILE A 79 -2.84 23.20 -13.75
N ILE A 80 -2.87 22.54 -12.60
CA ILE A 80 -1.69 21.92 -11.99
C ILE A 80 -1.13 20.83 -12.91
N ASP A 81 -1.98 19.95 -13.44
CA ASP A 81 -1.61 18.93 -14.42
C ASP A 81 -0.87 19.57 -15.60
N ARG A 82 -1.45 20.59 -16.24
CA ARG A 82 -0.83 21.29 -17.39
C ARG A 82 0.48 21.98 -17.06
N LEU A 83 0.66 22.46 -15.82
CA LEU A 83 1.91 23.08 -15.39
C LEU A 83 3.01 22.02 -15.22
N LEU A 84 2.68 20.90 -14.58
CA LEU A 84 3.61 19.79 -14.35
C LEU A 84 3.95 19.06 -15.67
N GLU A 85 3.01 18.99 -16.61
CA GLU A 85 3.20 18.38 -17.93
C GLU A 85 4.23 19.08 -18.81
N LYS A 86 4.55 20.35 -18.54
CA LYS A 86 5.56 21.11 -19.30
C LYS A 86 7.00 20.70 -19.00
N ILE A 87 7.22 19.97 -17.90
CA ILE A 87 8.54 19.53 -17.47
C ILE A 87 8.63 18.01 -17.70
N PRO A 88 9.36 17.52 -18.72
CA PRO A 88 9.29 16.14 -19.18
C PRO A 88 9.51 15.09 -18.09
N VAL A 89 10.46 15.32 -17.17
CA VAL A 89 10.77 14.39 -16.08
C VAL A 89 9.71 14.43 -14.98
N VAL A 90 9.24 15.63 -14.62
CA VAL A 90 8.24 15.82 -13.56
C VAL A 90 6.90 15.25 -13.99
N LYS A 91 6.52 15.40 -15.26
CA LYS A 91 5.32 14.80 -15.84
C LYS A 91 5.27 13.28 -15.60
N THR A 92 6.34 12.57 -15.95
CA THR A 92 6.39 11.11 -15.82
C THR A 92 6.22 10.67 -14.36
N ILE A 93 6.97 11.29 -13.44
CA ILE A 93 6.89 10.97 -12.01
C ILE A 93 5.50 11.27 -11.46
N TYR A 94 4.95 12.44 -11.80
CA TYR A 94 3.63 12.85 -11.35
C TYR A 94 2.52 11.92 -11.88
N SER A 95 2.58 11.53 -13.16
CA SER A 95 1.62 10.59 -13.75
C SER A 95 1.67 9.25 -13.04
N VAL A 96 2.87 8.66 -12.86
CA VAL A 96 3.02 7.37 -12.16
C VAL A 96 2.41 7.43 -10.76
N ILE A 97 2.68 8.49 -9.99
CA ILE A 97 2.12 8.66 -8.65
C ILE A 97 0.60 8.80 -8.71
N LYS A 98 0.08 9.66 -9.59
CA LYS A 98 -1.35 9.93 -9.74
C LYS A 98 -2.11 8.68 -10.19
N ASP A 99 -1.62 7.97 -11.19
CA ASP A 99 -2.22 6.76 -11.72
C ASP A 99 -2.20 5.64 -10.68
N THR A 100 -1.10 5.52 -9.93
CA THR A 100 -1.02 4.59 -8.78
C THR A 100 -2.10 4.91 -7.76
N ILE A 101 -2.22 6.16 -7.31
CA ILE A 101 -3.24 6.57 -6.32
C ILE A 101 -4.67 6.38 -6.88
N GLN A 102 -4.91 6.70 -8.15
CA GLN A 102 -6.22 6.49 -8.78
C GLN A 102 -6.57 5.01 -8.90
N SER A 103 -5.58 4.13 -9.12
CA SER A 103 -5.81 2.68 -9.09
C SER A 103 -6.25 2.16 -7.72
N PHE A 104 -5.85 2.82 -6.63
CA PHE A 104 -6.35 2.51 -5.28
C PHE A 104 -7.77 3.06 -5.03
N LEU A 105 -8.18 4.13 -5.72
CA LEU A 105 -9.47 4.80 -5.53
C LEU A 105 -10.58 4.29 -6.46
N GLY A 106 -10.23 3.70 -7.61
CA GLY A 106 -11.18 3.13 -8.57
C GLY A 106 -11.66 1.72 -8.20
N ASP A 107 -12.77 1.28 -8.81
CA ASP A 107 -13.32 -0.08 -8.66
C ASP A 107 -12.38 -1.22 -9.11
N LYS A 108 -11.26 -0.87 -9.78
CA LYS A 108 -10.18 -1.80 -10.09
C LYS A 108 -9.39 -2.08 -8.81
N LYS A 109 -9.91 -2.99 -7.98
CA LYS A 109 -9.22 -3.55 -6.81
C LYS A 109 -7.99 -4.37 -7.25
N SER A 110 -6.95 -3.71 -7.74
CA SER A 110 -5.71 -4.28 -8.27
C SER A 110 -4.84 -5.04 -7.24
N PHE A 111 -5.35 -5.27 -6.03
CA PHE A 111 -4.72 -6.15 -5.05
C PHE A 111 -5.72 -7.07 -4.35
N SER A 112 -7.00 -7.05 -4.72
CA SER A 112 -7.99 -7.88 -4.02
C SER A 112 -8.01 -9.33 -4.45
N LYS A 113 -7.43 -9.64 -5.61
CA LYS A 113 -7.43 -11.01 -6.16
C LYS A 113 -6.04 -11.61 -5.98
N VAL A 114 -5.99 -12.69 -5.20
CA VAL A 114 -4.78 -13.47 -4.99
C VAL A 114 -4.69 -14.51 -6.11
N ALA A 115 -3.58 -14.47 -6.83
CA ALA A 115 -3.25 -15.36 -7.91
C ALA A 115 -2.23 -16.41 -7.45
N LEU A 116 -2.41 -17.64 -7.91
CA LEU A 116 -1.46 -18.73 -7.79
C LEU A 116 -0.92 -19.04 -9.18
N VAL A 117 0.35 -18.72 -9.38
CA VAL A 117 1.07 -18.82 -10.65
C VAL A 117 1.94 -20.06 -10.62
N THR A 118 1.79 -20.94 -11.60
CA THR A 118 2.69 -22.09 -11.77
C THR A 118 3.90 -21.69 -12.60
N ILE A 119 5.11 -22.03 -12.15
CA ILE A 119 6.34 -21.76 -12.89
C ILE A 119 6.43 -22.74 -14.06
N PRO A 120 6.50 -22.27 -15.33
CA PRO A 120 6.48 -23.13 -16.51
C PRO A 120 7.50 -24.26 -16.46
N GLY A 121 7.06 -25.48 -16.77
CA GLY A 121 7.92 -26.67 -16.77
C GLY A 121 8.24 -27.24 -15.37
N THR A 122 7.56 -26.77 -14.32
CA THR A 122 7.79 -27.24 -12.95
C THR A 122 6.47 -27.35 -12.17
N GLU A 123 6.50 -28.08 -11.06
CA GLU A 123 5.41 -28.13 -10.07
C GLU A 123 5.45 -26.95 -9.08
N MET A 124 6.41 -26.02 -9.23
CA MET A 124 6.55 -24.89 -8.32
C MET A 124 5.43 -23.88 -8.54
N ARG A 125 4.83 -23.41 -7.44
CA ARG A 125 3.77 -22.41 -7.47
C ARG A 125 4.16 -21.18 -6.65
N SER A 126 3.80 -20.01 -7.15
CA SER A 126 4.06 -18.72 -6.50
C SER A 126 2.76 -17.96 -6.28
N ILE A 127 2.64 -17.32 -5.13
CA ILE A 127 1.50 -16.47 -4.79
C ILE A 127 1.79 -15.05 -5.25
N GLY A 128 0.86 -14.45 -5.98
CA GLY A 128 0.91 -13.07 -6.42
C GLY A 128 -0.44 -12.37 -6.31
N PHE A 129 -0.49 -11.13 -6.74
CA PHE A 129 -1.68 -10.28 -6.71
C PHE A 129 -1.95 -9.76 -8.12
N ILE A 130 -3.18 -9.89 -8.60
CA ILE A 130 -3.56 -9.40 -9.93
C ILE A 130 -3.67 -7.87 -9.89
N THR A 131 -2.72 -7.19 -10.53
CA THR A 131 -2.63 -5.72 -10.56
C THR A 131 -3.28 -5.08 -11.78
N SER A 132 -3.45 -5.82 -12.88
CA SER A 132 -4.26 -5.38 -14.02
C SER A 132 -4.84 -6.58 -14.77
N GLU A 133 -6.12 -6.50 -15.12
CA GLU A 133 -6.82 -7.53 -15.91
C GLU A 133 -6.91 -7.19 -17.41
N GLN A 134 -6.56 -5.95 -17.76
CA GLN A 134 -6.66 -5.39 -19.10
C GLN A 134 -5.32 -4.76 -19.46
N LEU A 135 -4.61 -5.38 -20.39
CA LEU A 135 -3.30 -4.93 -20.87
C LEU A 135 -3.31 -4.51 -22.34
N GLU A 136 -4.46 -4.54 -23.02
CA GLU A 136 -4.55 -4.15 -24.44
C GLU A 136 -4.16 -2.69 -24.68
N ASP A 137 -4.47 -1.82 -23.72
CA ASP A 137 -4.12 -0.39 -23.74
C ASP A 137 -2.60 -0.17 -23.61
N LEU A 138 -1.90 -1.09 -22.94
CA LEU A 138 -0.45 -1.05 -22.82
C LEU A 138 0.20 -1.57 -24.10
N TYR A 139 -0.26 -2.73 -24.59
CA TYR A 139 0.22 -3.34 -25.83
C TYR A 139 -0.81 -4.35 -26.33
N SER A 140 -1.38 -4.10 -27.52
CA SER A 140 -2.51 -4.87 -28.07
C SER A 140 -2.32 -6.41 -28.07
N PRO A 141 -1.13 -6.97 -28.37
CA PRO A 141 -0.89 -8.41 -28.27
C PRO A 141 -1.06 -9.02 -26.86
N LEU A 142 -1.12 -8.21 -25.80
CA LEU A 142 -1.33 -8.65 -24.42
C LEU A 142 -2.81 -8.70 -24.01
N LYS A 143 -3.76 -8.62 -24.94
CA LYS A 143 -5.20 -8.67 -24.67
C LYS A 143 -5.64 -9.82 -23.75
N ASP A 144 -5.04 -10.99 -23.93
CA ASP A 144 -5.34 -12.20 -23.15
C ASP A 144 -4.38 -12.42 -21.98
N HIS A 145 -3.59 -11.40 -21.62
CA HIS A 145 -2.68 -11.43 -20.48
C HIS A 145 -3.22 -10.58 -19.33
N ILE A 146 -2.75 -10.89 -18.12
CA ILE A 146 -2.96 -10.09 -16.91
C ILE A 146 -1.61 -9.80 -16.25
N ALA A 147 -1.54 -8.67 -15.56
CA ALA A 147 -0.38 -8.32 -14.74
C ALA A 147 -0.55 -8.93 -13.35
N VAL A 148 0.42 -9.75 -12.94
CA VAL A 148 0.49 -10.37 -11.62
C VAL A 148 1.76 -9.89 -10.93
N TYR A 149 1.60 -9.18 -9.82
CA TYR A 149 2.69 -8.80 -8.94
C TYR A 149 3.02 -9.95 -7.98
N ILE A 150 4.26 -10.43 -8.04
CA ILE A 150 4.81 -11.48 -7.18
C ILE A 150 5.82 -10.85 -6.22
N PRO A 151 5.45 -10.66 -4.93
CA PRO A 151 6.35 -10.10 -3.94
C PRO A 151 7.49 -11.06 -3.57
N GLN A 152 8.61 -10.49 -3.14
CA GLN A 152 9.76 -11.21 -2.58
C GLN A 152 9.62 -11.35 -1.06
N THR A 153 10.08 -12.48 -0.53
CA THR A 153 10.09 -12.75 0.91
C THR A 153 10.94 -11.71 1.67
N PHE A 154 10.45 -11.29 2.84
CA PHE A 154 11.04 -10.25 3.69
C PHE A 154 11.16 -8.85 3.06
N GLN A 155 10.53 -8.58 1.91
CA GLN A 155 10.61 -7.27 1.23
C GLN A 155 9.27 -6.83 0.64
N VAL A 156 9.05 -5.52 0.58
CA VAL A 156 7.97 -4.91 -0.21
C VAL A 156 8.51 -4.54 -1.60
N ALA A 157 9.04 -5.55 -2.28
CA ALA A 157 9.55 -5.50 -3.64
C ALA A 157 9.17 -6.81 -4.35
N GLY A 158 9.26 -6.86 -5.66
CA GLY A 158 8.84 -8.04 -6.40
C GLY A 158 8.95 -7.89 -7.91
N PHE A 159 8.45 -8.90 -8.60
CA PHE A 159 8.35 -8.91 -10.06
C PHE A 159 6.90 -8.71 -10.47
N THR A 160 6.69 -8.01 -11.58
CA THR A 160 5.39 -8.00 -12.26
C THR A 160 5.51 -8.85 -13.51
N PHE A 161 4.81 -9.98 -13.54
CA PHE A 161 4.72 -10.83 -14.72
C PHE A 161 3.45 -10.55 -15.49
N LEU A 162 3.54 -10.57 -16.82
CA LEU A 162 2.40 -10.50 -17.71
C LEU A 162 2.11 -11.93 -18.15
N ILE A 163 1.04 -12.52 -17.63
CA ILE A 163 0.78 -13.96 -17.72
C ILE A 163 -0.54 -14.18 -18.49
N PRO A 164 -0.60 -15.16 -19.41
CA PRO A 164 -1.85 -15.57 -20.04
C PRO A 164 -2.94 -15.88 -18.99
N LYS A 165 -4.17 -15.42 -19.23
CA LYS A 165 -5.31 -15.56 -18.31
C LYS A 165 -5.60 -17.00 -17.90
N ASP A 166 -5.38 -17.94 -18.81
CA ASP A 166 -5.58 -19.38 -18.64
C ASP A 166 -4.51 -20.05 -17.76
N GLN A 167 -3.39 -19.38 -17.51
CA GLN A 167 -2.28 -19.89 -16.69
C GLN A 167 -2.27 -19.33 -15.26
N VAL A 168 -3.31 -18.58 -14.88
CA VAL A 168 -3.44 -17.99 -13.55
C VAL A 168 -4.63 -18.60 -12.83
N GLU A 169 -4.36 -19.26 -11.70
CA GLU A 169 -5.42 -19.75 -10.81
C GLU A 169 -5.74 -18.66 -9.77
N ILE A 170 -6.99 -18.23 -9.68
CA ILE A 170 -7.43 -17.31 -8.62
C ILE A 170 -7.81 -18.13 -7.39
N ILE A 171 -7.14 -17.87 -6.28
CA ILE A 171 -7.39 -18.59 -5.02
C ILE A 171 -8.20 -17.75 -4.04
N ASN A 172 -9.10 -18.40 -3.29
CA ASN A 172 -9.93 -17.75 -2.29
C ASN A 172 -9.17 -17.60 -0.96
N VAL A 173 -8.21 -16.68 -0.93
CA VAL A 173 -7.45 -16.30 0.27
C VAL A 173 -7.56 -14.79 0.45
N LYS A 174 -7.69 -14.35 1.71
CA LYS A 174 -7.65 -12.92 2.03
C LYS A 174 -6.30 -12.34 1.59
N PRO A 175 -6.25 -11.23 0.83
CA PRO A 175 -5.00 -10.62 0.39
C PRO A 175 -4.02 -10.34 1.53
N GLU A 176 -4.53 -9.97 2.71
CA GLU A 176 -3.72 -9.70 3.90
C GLU A 176 -3.04 -10.97 4.43
N ASP A 177 -3.72 -12.11 4.37
CA ASP A 177 -3.19 -13.39 4.83
C ASP A 177 -2.17 -13.95 3.82
N ALA A 178 -2.44 -13.78 2.52
CA ALA A 178 -1.47 -14.07 1.47
C ALA A 178 -0.20 -13.22 1.62
N MET A 179 -0.34 -11.92 1.88
CA MET A 179 0.80 -11.01 2.09
C MET A 179 1.62 -11.41 3.33
N LYS A 180 0.97 -11.74 4.46
CA LYS A 180 1.66 -12.24 5.66
C LYS A 180 2.44 -13.53 5.38
N PHE A 181 1.85 -14.45 4.62
CA PHE A 181 2.50 -15.70 4.24
C PHE A 181 3.77 -15.44 3.41
N ILE A 182 3.68 -14.60 2.38
CA ILE A 182 4.82 -14.29 1.51
C ILE A 182 5.93 -13.57 2.29
N LEU A 183 5.58 -12.52 3.04
CA LEU A 183 6.54 -11.71 3.78
C LEU A 183 7.21 -12.47 4.92
N SER A 184 6.55 -13.48 5.49
CA SER A 184 7.14 -14.35 6.51
C SER A 184 7.95 -15.53 5.94
N GLY A 185 8.04 -15.67 4.62
CA GLY A 185 8.71 -16.80 3.99
C GLY A 185 7.97 -18.12 4.18
N GLY A 186 6.64 -18.05 4.29
CA GLY A 186 5.77 -19.21 4.49
C GLY A 186 5.73 -19.74 5.92
N MET A 187 6.38 -19.06 6.88
CA MET A 187 6.43 -19.51 8.28
C MET A 187 5.12 -19.27 9.05
N THR A 188 4.24 -18.39 8.56
CA THR A 188 2.94 -18.14 9.21
C THR A 188 1.89 -19.16 8.79
N SER A 189 1.20 -19.77 9.76
CA SER A 189 0.03 -20.60 9.49
C SER A 189 -1.14 -19.73 9.03
N ILE A 190 -1.54 -19.86 7.76
CA ILE A 190 -2.81 -19.32 7.29
C ILE A 190 -3.89 -20.16 7.97
N ARG A 191 -4.56 -19.59 8.97
CA ARG A 191 -5.63 -20.27 9.73
C ARG A 191 -6.73 -20.67 8.74
N LYS A 192 -6.86 -21.98 8.45
CA LYS A 192 -7.90 -22.52 7.55
C LYS A 192 -9.25 -21.89 7.88
N GLN A 193 -9.86 -21.19 6.92
CA GLN A 193 -11.30 -20.91 6.97
C GLN A 193 -12.00 -22.27 7.03
N LYS A 194 -12.75 -22.53 8.11
CA LYS A 194 -13.69 -23.65 8.15
C LYS A 194 -14.65 -23.45 7.00
N VAL A 195 -14.57 -24.33 6.00
CA VAL A 195 -15.67 -24.55 5.06
C VAL A 195 -16.83 -25.00 5.94
N THR A 196 -17.87 -24.17 5.99
CA THR A 196 -19.12 -24.56 6.65
C THR A 196 -19.84 -25.41 5.61
N GLU A 197 -19.95 -26.70 5.88
CA GLU A 197 -20.82 -27.63 5.13
C GLU A 197 -22.29 -27.20 5.26
#